data_AF-A0A8J3IPL0-F1
#
_entry.id   AF-A0A8J3IPL0-F1
#
_cell.length_a   1.000
_cell.length_b   1.000
_cell.length_c   1.000
_cell.angle_alpha   90.00
_cell.angle_beta   90.00
_cell.angle_gamma   90.00
#
_symmetry.space_group_name_H-M   'P 1'
#
loop_
_entity.id
_entity.type
_entity.pdbx_description
1 polymer ?
#
loop_
_entity_poly.entity_id
_entity_poly.type
_entity_poly.pdbx_seq_one_letter_code
_entity_poly.pdbx_strand_id
1 'polypeptide(L)' 'MRTFDGFMVALAENLFDLKRLSVASPAYQEKQRQVGRYCYEAEEYLLPTELRMLKGQLGITERAWRRYKDACIAGIIGDS' A
#
# COMPACT_ATOMS: atom_id res chain seq x y z
N MET A 1 9.82 -12.13 5.62
CA MET A 1 10.28 -10.75 5.91
C MET A 1 10.77 -10.12 4.61
N ARG A 2 10.34 -8.90 4.32
CA ARG A 2 10.71 -8.17 3.10
C ARG A 2 11.65 -7.02 3.46
N THR A 3 12.66 -6.76 2.62
CA THR A 3 13.61 -5.67 2.80
C THR A 3 13.05 -4.36 2.27
N PHE A 4 13.73 -3.24 2.54
CA PHE A 4 13.41 -1.93 1.98
C PHE A 4 13.18 -1.97 0.45
N ASP A 5 14.12 -2.52 -0.31
CA ASP A 5 14.00 -2.63 -1.77
C ASP A 5 12.80 -3.50 -2.18
N GLY A 6 12.55 -4.58 -1.44
CA GLY A 6 11.38 -5.41 -1.67
C GLY A 6 10.07 -4.66 -1.47
N PHE A 7 9.98 -3.78 -0.47
CA PHE A 7 8.81 -2.93 -0.28
C PHE A 7 8.69 -1.87 -1.36
N MET A 8 9.82 -1.30 -1.80
CA MET A 8 9.85 -0.32 -2.87
C MET A 8 9.28 -0.89 -4.17
N VAL A 9 9.78 -2.06 -4.60
CA VAL A 9 9.30 -2.73 -5.81
C VAL A 9 7.82 -3.07 -5.69
N ALA A 10 7.42 -3.74 -4.59
CA ALA A 10 6.05 -4.19 -4.43
C ALA A 10 5.04 -3.03 -4.39
N LEU A 11 5.33 -1.95 -3.67
CA LEU A 11 4.45 -0.79 -3.62
C LEU A 11 4.44 -0.03 -4.96
N ALA A 12 5.60 0.14 -5.61
CA ALA A 12 5.68 0.82 -6.91
C ALA A 12 4.82 0.12 -7.97
N GLU A 13 4.94 -1.20 -8.08
CA GLU A 13 4.16 -2.01 -9.03
C GLU A 13 2.66 -1.89 -8.75
N ASN A 14 2.23 -2.08 -7.50
CA ASN A 14 0.82 -2.04 -7.17
C ASN A 14 0.21 -0.63 -7.30
N LEU A 15 0.98 0.43 -7.01
CA LEU A 15 0.55 1.81 -7.25
C LEU A 15 0.46 2.13 -8.74
N PHE A 16 1.36 1.59 -9.55
CA PHE A 16 1.30 1.71 -11.00
C PHE A 16 0.06 1.01 -11.56
N ASP A 17 -0.23 -0.21 -11.11
CA ASP A 17 -1.44 -0.95 -11.48
C ASP A 17 -2.71 -0.19 -11.09
N LEU A 18 -2.78 0.34 -9.86
CA LEU A 18 -3.95 1.10 -9.38
C LEU A 18 -4.27 2.30 -10.26
N LYS A 19 -3.26 3.00 -10.79
CA LYS A 19 -3.46 4.14 -11.70
C LYS A 19 -4.08 3.74 -13.04
N ARG A 20 -3.95 2.47 -13.43
CA ARG A 20 -4.44 1.94 -14.72
C ARG A 20 -5.79 1.25 -14.61
N LEU A 21 -6.21 0.91 -13.40
CA LEU A 21 -7.47 0.23 -13.14
C LEU A 21 -8.60 1.25 -12.92
N SER A 22 -9.81 0.90 -13.35
CA SER A 22 -11.00 1.67 -13.00
C SER A 22 -11.29 1.51 -11.51
N VAL A 23 -11.57 2.61 -10.81
CA VAL A 23 -11.85 2.62 -9.36
C VAL A 23 -13.04 1.72 -8.98
N ALA A 24 -14.00 1.56 -9.90
CA ALA A 24 -15.18 0.70 -9.69
C ALA A 24 -14.89 -0.79 -9.94
N SER A 25 -13.71 -1.15 -10.44
CA SER A 25 -13.39 -2.53 -10.77
C SER A 25 -13.01 -3.35 -9.51
N PRO A 26 -13.39 -4.64 -9.46
CA PRO A 26 -12.92 -5.54 -8.41
C PRO A 26 -11.39 -5.66 -8.35
N ALA A 27 -10.72 -5.54 -9.50
CA ALA A 27 -9.26 -5.53 -9.58
C ALA A 27 -8.64 -4.32 -8.86
N TYR A 28 -9.25 -3.14 -8.97
CA TYR A 28 -8.80 -1.95 -8.23
C TYR A 28 -8.94 -2.16 -6.72
N GLN A 29 -10.08 -2.70 -6.27
CA GLN A 29 -10.32 -3.01 -4.86
C GLN A 29 -9.27 -3.97 -4.31
N GLU A 30 -8.98 -5.05 -5.04
CA GLU A 30 -7.97 -6.04 -4.62
C GLU A 30 -6.57 -5.43 -4.56
N LYS A 31 -6.16 -4.67 -5.58
CA LYS A 31 -4.88 -3.97 -5.58
C LYS A 31 -4.78 -2.95 -4.46
N GLN A 32 -5.87 -2.25 -4.15
CA GLN A 32 -5.89 -1.27 -3.08
C GLN A 32 -5.70 -1.94 -1.71
N ARG A 33 -6.33 -3.09 -1.48
CA ARG A 33 -6.11 -3.92 -0.29
C ARG A 33 -4.67 -4.39 -0.21
N GLN A 34 -4.09 -4.87 -1.32
CA GLN A 34 -2.72 -5.34 -1.37
C GLN A 34 -1.70 -4.24 -1.03
N VAL A 35 -1.91 -3.02 -1.55
CA VAL A 35 -1.12 -1.84 -1.14
C VAL A 35 -1.25 -1.60 0.36
N GLY A 36 -2.47 -1.63 0.90
CA GLY A 36 -2.70 -1.44 2.34
C GLY A 36 -1.99 -2.49 3.21
N ARG A 37 -1.98 -3.76 2.81
CA ARG A 37 -1.20 -4.81 3.50
C ARG A 37 0.29 -4.49 3.51
N TYR A 38 0.85 -4.09 2.38
CA TYR A 38 2.26 -3.68 2.31
C TYR A 38 2.55 -2.42 3.13
N CYS A 39 1.58 -1.51 3.29
CA CYS A 39 1.73 -0.38 4.21
C CYS A 39 1.82 -0.83 5.68
N TYR A 40 1.02 -1.81 6.11
CA TYR A 40 1.12 -2.38 7.46
C TYR A 40 2.43 -3.12 7.68
N GLU A 41 2.79 -4.02 6.75
CA GLU A 41 4.05 -4.77 6.85
C GLU A 41 5.27 -3.82 6.84
N ALA A 42 5.26 -2.77 6.02
CA ALA A 42 6.35 -1.80 6.01
C ALA A 42 6.46 -1.04 7.36
N GLU A 43 5.35 -0.73 8.02
CA GLU A 43 5.38 -0.12 9.36
C GLU A 43 5.89 -1.08 10.45
N GLU A 44 5.66 -2.38 10.30
CA GLU A 44 6.13 -3.41 11.23
C GLU A 44 7.62 -3.71 11.06
N TYR A 45 8.11 -3.75 9.82
CA TYR A 45 9.46 -4.26 9.51
C TYR A 45 10.50 -3.18 9.21
N LEU A 46 10.10 -1.97 8.80
CA LEU A 46 11.05 -0.90 8.48
C LEU A 46 11.23 0.05 9.65
N LEU A 47 12.45 0.56 9.81
CA LEU A 47 12.71 1.63 10.76
C LEU A 47 11.97 2.91 10.33
N PRO A 48 11.65 3.82 11.26
CA PRO A 48 10.95 5.07 10.93
C PRO A 48 11.63 5.90 9.83
N THR A 49 12.97 5.88 9.77
CA THR A 49 13.75 6.57 8.73
C THR A 49 13.57 5.92 7.37
N GLU A 50 13.65 4.59 7.29
CA GLU A 50 13.42 3.83 6.06
C GLU A 50 11.99 4.00 5.58
N LEU A 51 11.01 3.92 6.47
CA LEU A 51 9.60 4.14 6.14
C LEU A 51 9.37 5.55 5.56
N ARG A 52 10.01 6.57 6.13
CA ARG A 52 9.95 7.95 5.60
C ARG A 52 10.59 8.05 4.22
N MET A 53 11.74 7.41 4.01
CA MET A 53 12.41 7.37 2.71
C MET A 53 11.55 6.66 1.66
N LEU A 54 10.97 5.51 2.00
CA LEU A 54 10.10 4.72 1.15
C LEU A 54 8.91 5.55 0.66
N LYS A 55 8.19 6.19 1.59
CA LYS A 55 7.05 7.07 1.27
C LYS A 55 7.48 8.23 0.37
N GLY A 56 8.62 8.85 0.67
CA GLY A 56 9.18 9.94 -0.12
C GLY A 56 9.52 9.52 -1.56
N GLN A 57 10.20 8.39 -1.74
CA GLN A 57 10.57 7.87 -3.06
C GLN A 57 9.37 7.47 -3.90
N LEU A 58 8.32 6.94 -3.27
CA LEU A 58 7.08 6.57 -3.95
C LEU A 58 6.11 7.75 -4.13
N GLY A 59 6.45 8.93 -3.62
CA GLY A 59 5.59 10.12 -3.67
C GLY A 59 4.27 9.95 -2.89
N ILE A 60 4.25 9.07 -1.88
CA ILE A 60 3.05 8.78 -1.09
C ILE A 60 2.99 9.74 0.10
N THR A 61 1.91 10.51 0.19
CA THR A 61 1.65 11.35 1.36
C THR A 61 1.17 10.52 2.55
N GLU A 62 1.38 11.01 3.78
CA GLU A 62 0.83 10.39 4.99
C GLU A 62 -0.68 10.16 4.92
N ARG A 63 -1.42 11.09 4.28
CA ARG A 63 -2.86 10.95 4.08
C ARG A 63 -3.21 9.80 3.13
N ALA A 64 -2.49 9.69 2.02
CA ALA A 64 -2.69 8.58 1.08
C ALA A 64 -2.31 7.24 1.73
N TRP A 65 -1.22 7.21 2.48
CA TRP A 65 -0.76 6.05 3.24
C TRP A 65 -1.83 5.53 4.20
N ARG A 66 -2.42 6.41 5.03
CA ARG A 66 -3.53 6.05 5.93
C ARG A 66 -4.73 5.53 5.14
N ARG A 67 -5.10 6.21 4.05
CA ARG A 67 -6.23 5.78 3.20
C ARG A 67 -6.06 4.37 2.63
N TYR A 68 -4.84 3.98 2.23
CA TYR A 68 -4.58 2.61 1.77
C TYR A 68 -4.74 1.58 2.89
N LYS A 69 -4.27 1.90 4.10
CA LYS A 69 -4.46 1.04 5.27
C LYS A 69 -5.94 0.91 5.66
N ASP A 70 -6.67 2.01 5.69
CA ASP A 70 -8.11 2.02 6.01
C ASP A 70 -8.92 1.21 4.99
N ALA A 71 -8.59 1.33 3.69
CA ALA A 71 -9.23 0.55 2.64
C ALA A 71 -8.95 -0.97 2.78
N CYS A 72 -7.77 -1.34 3.29
CA CYS A 72 -7.49 -2.74 3.61
C CYS A 72 -8.38 -3.25 4.74
N ILE A 73 -8.59 -2.47 5.80
CA ILE A 73 -9.48 -2.86 6.92
C ILE A 73 -10.94 -2.94 6.45
N ALA A 74 -11.43 -1.93 5.72
CA ALA A 74 -12.82 -1.90 5.25
C ALA A 74 -13.17 -3.11 4.37
N GLY A 75 -12.21 -3.56 3.55
CA GLY A 75 -12.37 -4.78 2.75
C GLY A 75 -12.28 -6.08 3.54
N ILE A 76 -11.74 -6.09 4.77
CA ILE A 76 -11.73 -7.27 5.65
C ILE A 76 -13.09 -7.43 6.35
N ILE A 77 -13.77 -6.32 6.64
CA ILE A 77 -15.05 -6.33 7.38
C ILE A 77 -16.24 -6.60 6.44
N GLY A 78 -16.12 -6.35 5.13
CA GLY A 78 -17.18 -6.53 4.14
C GLY A 78 -17.38 -7.96 3.59
N ASP A 79 -16.60 -8.94 4.06
CA ASP A 79 -16.63 -10.35 3.63
C ASP A 79 -17.11 -11.30 4.76
N SER A 80 -17.88 -10.77 5.74
CA SER A 80 -18.48 -11.55 6.84
C SER A 80 -20.00 -11.69 6.72
#